data_AF-A0A7Y5W244-F1
#
_entry.id   AF-A0A7Y5W244-F1
#
_cell.length_a   1.000
_cell.length_b   1.000
_cell.length_c   1.000
_cell.angle_alpha   90.00
_cell.angle_beta   90.00
_cell.angle_gamma   90.00
#
_symmetry.space_group_name_H-M   'P 1'
#
loop_
_entity.id
_entity.type
_entity.pdbx_description
1 polymer ?
#
loop_
_entity_poly.entity_id
_entity_poly.type
_entity_poly.pdbx_seq_one_letter_code
_entity_poly.pdbx_strand_id
1 'polypeptide(L)'
;MRIEAAIAARTSFRLGEIEVRFDGPVAVVSGPPGGDTAPVEVSLEVLREFVRADDHGRYRPLPGARTLPHGWEVRCASAGELRTAIDEVYPLALQHISQHERGDLRVVALDDVLQRQSGRYALAAGLSGKGREAACRALCSRCVRTPSWQEGTLPEEAIPCPEACSVLIALCREAALWESSPPAPSPANPTLPFAQFEAPGNEVREAYLAAHFAAPPPGPVQHRPARRR
;
A
#
# COMPACT_ATOMS: atom_id res chain seq x y z
N MET A 1 14.67 -13.07 0.39
CA MET A 1 14.88 -13.68 -0.93
C MET A 1 15.22 -12.59 -1.94
N ARG A 2 16.35 -12.67 -2.65
CA ARG A 2 16.69 -11.68 -3.69
C ARG A 2 15.93 -11.97 -4.98
N ILE A 3 14.97 -11.13 -5.35
CA ILE A 3 14.07 -11.36 -6.50
C ILE A 3 14.85 -11.56 -7.82
N GLU A 4 15.91 -10.78 -8.06
CA GLU A 4 16.75 -10.95 -9.25
C GLU A 4 17.46 -12.32 -9.29
N ALA A 5 17.87 -12.85 -8.14
CA ALA A 5 18.43 -14.19 -8.05
C ALA A 5 17.37 -15.26 -8.35
N ALA A 6 16.13 -15.07 -7.88
CA ALA A 6 15.02 -15.97 -8.17
C ALA A 6 14.67 -15.98 -9.66
N ILE A 7 14.68 -14.81 -10.32
CA ILE A 7 14.50 -14.70 -11.77
C ILE A 7 15.61 -15.43 -12.53
N ALA A 8 16.88 -15.22 -12.17
CA ALA A 8 18.02 -15.87 -12.81
C ALA A 8 18.02 -17.39 -12.61
N ALA A 9 17.70 -17.85 -11.39
CA ALA A 9 17.62 -19.26 -11.04
C ALA A 9 16.29 -19.93 -11.44
N ARG A 10 15.35 -19.17 -12.03
CA ARG A 10 14.00 -19.63 -12.40
C ARG A 10 13.26 -20.31 -11.24
N THR A 11 13.42 -19.76 -10.04
CA THR A 11 12.76 -20.25 -8.82
C THR A 11 11.50 -19.45 -8.59
N SER A 12 10.36 -20.12 -8.39
CA SER A 12 9.08 -19.46 -8.14
C SER A 12 9.13 -18.58 -6.89
N PHE A 13 8.46 -17.43 -6.92
CA PHE A 13 8.43 -16.47 -5.83
C PHE A 13 7.12 -15.70 -5.77
N ARG A 14 6.88 -15.04 -4.63
CA ARG A 14 5.80 -14.07 -4.47
C ARG A 14 6.36 -12.67 -4.32
N LEU A 15 5.63 -11.69 -4.83
CA LEU A 15 5.96 -10.27 -4.69
C LEU A 15 4.64 -9.51 -4.50
N GLY A 16 4.38 -8.99 -3.30
CA GLY A 16 3.09 -8.37 -3.02
C GLY A 16 1.93 -9.36 -3.17
N GLU A 17 1.04 -9.10 -4.13
CA GLU A 17 -0.13 -9.94 -4.45
C GLU A 17 0.07 -10.81 -5.70
N ILE A 18 1.21 -10.69 -6.39
CA ILE A 18 1.51 -11.56 -7.54
C ILE A 18 2.32 -12.78 -7.13
N GLU A 19 2.09 -13.86 -7.85
CA GLU A 19 2.88 -15.08 -7.82
C GLU A 19 3.58 -15.27 -9.17
N VAL A 20 4.86 -15.59 -9.14
CA VAL A 20 5.65 -15.91 -10.32
C VAL A 20 6.00 -17.38 -10.27
N ARG A 21 5.60 -18.13 -11.30
CA ARG A 21 5.92 -19.55 -11.51
C ARG A 21 6.67 -19.73 -12.81
N PHE A 22 7.48 -20.78 -12.90
CA PHE A 22 8.22 -21.11 -14.13
C PHE A 22 7.71 -22.44 -14.71
N ASP A 23 7.37 -22.42 -16.00
CA ASP A 23 6.93 -23.57 -16.80
C ASP A 23 7.90 -23.74 -17.97
N GLY A 24 8.87 -24.64 -17.82
CA GLY A 24 9.95 -24.81 -18.79
C GLY A 24 10.73 -23.50 -18.96
N PRO A 25 10.77 -22.89 -20.17
CA PRO A 25 11.39 -21.58 -20.44
C PRO A 25 10.48 -20.37 -20.14
N VAL A 26 9.16 -20.58 -20.00
CA VAL A 26 8.17 -19.51 -19.80
C VAL A 26 8.04 -19.19 -18.31
N ALA A 27 7.94 -17.91 -17.97
CA ALA A 27 7.50 -17.46 -16.66
C ALA A 27 6.01 -17.09 -16.71
N VAL A 28 5.25 -17.47 -15.70
CA VAL A 28 3.83 -17.13 -15.56
C VAL A 28 3.70 -16.23 -14.35
N VAL A 29 3.22 -15.01 -14.56
CA VAL A 29 2.88 -14.04 -13.51
C VAL A 29 1.38 -14.10 -13.31
N SER A 30 0.92 -14.41 -12.10
CA SER A 30 -0.51 -14.50 -11.78
C SER A 30 -0.85 -13.49 -10.69
N GLY A 31 -2.03 -12.87 -10.80
CA GLY A 31 -2.63 -12.11 -9.69
C GLY A 31 -3.26 -13.02 -8.64
N PRO A 32 -3.93 -12.45 -7.62
CA PRO A 32 -4.73 -13.20 -6.67
C PRO A 32 -5.72 -14.17 -7.34
N PRO A 33 -6.01 -15.35 -6.76
CA PRO A 33 -6.87 -16.35 -7.38
C PRO A 33 -8.34 -15.93 -7.39
N GLY A 34 -9.04 -16.12 -8.52
CA GLY A 34 -10.47 -15.79 -8.68
C GLY A 34 -11.46 -16.80 -8.10
N GLY A 35 -11.03 -17.67 -7.17
CA GLY A 35 -11.80 -18.83 -6.72
C GLY A 35 -11.55 -20.05 -7.61
N ASP A 36 -12.62 -20.76 -7.99
CA ASP A 36 -12.55 -22.01 -8.78
C ASP A 36 -12.46 -21.78 -10.29
N THR A 37 -12.47 -20.53 -10.74
CA THR A 37 -12.37 -20.18 -12.16
C THR A 37 -10.92 -20.22 -12.65
N ALA A 38 -10.72 -20.71 -13.87
CA ALA A 38 -9.43 -20.63 -14.53
C ALA A 38 -9.03 -19.15 -14.72
N PRO A 39 -7.74 -18.80 -14.53
CA PRO A 39 -7.29 -17.43 -14.73
C PRO A 39 -7.44 -17.04 -16.20
N VAL A 40 -7.79 -15.78 -16.43
CA VAL A 40 -7.81 -15.18 -17.75
C VAL A 40 -6.37 -14.84 -18.16
N GLU A 41 -5.96 -15.30 -19.34
CA GLU A 41 -4.68 -14.90 -19.92
C GLU A 41 -4.78 -13.45 -20.44
N VAL A 42 -3.92 -12.59 -19.90
CA VAL A 42 -3.79 -11.18 -20.25
C VAL A 42 -2.48 -11.01 -21.04
N SER A 43 -2.50 -10.23 -22.12
CA SER A 43 -1.26 -9.93 -22.83
C SER A 43 -0.43 -8.91 -22.06
N LEU A 44 0.90 -9.00 -22.16
CA LEU A 44 1.80 -8.06 -21.51
C LEU A 44 1.52 -6.60 -21.93
N GLU A 45 1.11 -6.39 -23.19
CA GLU A 45 0.79 -5.06 -23.75
C GLU A 45 -0.35 -4.35 -23.01
N VAL A 46 -1.37 -5.10 -22.59
CA VAL A 46 -2.57 -4.52 -21.94
C VAL A 46 -2.55 -4.68 -20.42
N LEU A 47 -1.56 -5.38 -19.86
CA LEU A 47 -1.47 -5.70 -18.44
C LEU A 47 -1.61 -4.46 -17.56
N ARG A 48 -0.91 -3.37 -17.89
CA ARG A 48 -0.97 -2.13 -17.13
C ARG A 48 -2.38 -1.57 -17.02
N GLU A 49 -3.11 -1.56 -18.12
CA GLU A 49 -4.48 -1.06 -18.16
C GLU A 49 -5.42 -2.02 -17.43
N PHE A 50 -5.21 -3.33 -17.59
CA PHE A 50 -5.97 -4.35 -16.89
C PHE A 50 -5.90 -4.19 -15.36
N VAL A 51 -4.69 -3.97 -14.80
CA VAL A 51 -4.50 -3.83 -13.35
C VAL A 51 -4.77 -2.42 -12.81
N ARG A 52 -5.24 -1.48 -13.64
CA ARG A 52 -5.66 -0.14 -13.18
C ARG A 52 -7.01 -0.12 -12.51
N ALA A 53 -7.81 -1.18 -12.64
CA ALA A 53 -9.07 -1.34 -11.93
C ALA A 53 -9.01 -2.53 -10.96
N ASP A 54 -9.77 -2.48 -9.87
CA ASP A 54 -10.00 -3.63 -8.98
C ASP A 54 -11.19 -4.48 -9.45
N ASP A 55 -11.53 -5.54 -8.70
CA ASP A 55 -12.63 -6.46 -9.05
C ASP A 55 -14.01 -5.79 -9.11
N HIS A 56 -14.16 -4.61 -8.52
CA HIS A 56 -15.38 -3.82 -8.58
C HIS A 56 -15.37 -2.81 -9.74
N GLY A 57 -14.34 -2.84 -10.59
CA GLY A 57 -14.15 -1.90 -11.70
C GLY A 57 -13.71 -0.51 -11.24
N ARG A 58 -13.27 -0.34 -9.98
CA ARG A 58 -12.86 0.98 -9.46
C ARG A 58 -11.41 1.23 -9.80
N TYR A 59 -11.11 2.46 -10.19
CA TYR A 59 -9.74 2.88 -10.46
C TYR A 59 -8.82 2.72 -9.23
N ARG A 60 -7.60 2.21 -9.46
CA ARG A 60 -6.53 1.98 -8.48
C ARG A 60 -5.48 3.10 -8.57
N PRO A 61 -5.64 4.23 -7.85
CA PRO A 61 -4.66 5.32 -7.87
C PRO A 61 -3.33 4.96 -7.18
N LEU A 62 -3.33 3.89 -6.38
CA LEU A 62 -2.16 3.36 -5.70
C LEU A 62 -1.90 1.94 -6.22
N PRO A 63 -0.95 1.73 -7.16
CA PRO A 63 -0.65 0.40 -7.70
C PRO A 63 -0.22 -0.62 -6.63
N GLY A 64 0.32 -0.14 -5.50
CA GLY A 64 0.67 -0.98 -4.36
C GLY A 64 -0.50 -1.33 -3.43
N ALA A 65 -1.70 -0.79 -3.62
CA ALA A 65 -2.85 -1.14 -2.78
C ALA A 65 -3.22 -2.62 -2.97
N ARG A 66 -3.58 -3.28 -1.86
CA ARG A 66 -3.99 -4.70 -1.79
C ARG A 66 -5.39 -4.93 -2.35
N THR A 67 -5.52 -4.61 -3.64
CA THR A 67 -6.77 -4.57 -4.40
C THR A 67 -6.53 -4.94 -5.86
N LEU A 68 -5.46 -5.69 -6.14
CA LEU A 68 -5.21 -6.19 -7.48
C LEU A 68 -6.41 -7.04 -7.94
N PRO A 69 -6.87 -6.92 -9.20
CA PRO A 69 -7.96 -7.77 -9.67
C PRO A 69 -7.54 -9.24 -9.58
N HIS A 70 -8.51 -10.10 -9.31
CA HIS A 70 -8.30 -11.54 -9.17
C HIS A 70 -8.42 -12.26 -10.52
N GLY A 71 -7.90 -13.49 -10.59
CA GLY A 71 -8.18 -14.43 -11.68
C GLY A 71 -7.54 -14.10 -13.02
N TRP A 72 -6.31 -13.59 -13.03
CA TRP A 72 -5.56 -13.33 -14.25
C TRP A 72 -4.14 -13.89 -14.22
N GLU A 73 -3.58 -14.14 -15.41
CA GLU A 73 -2.18 -14.46 -15.59
C GLU A 73 -1.58 -13.84 -16.86
N VAL A 74 -0.26 -13.67 -16.87
CA VAL A 74 0.53 -13.25 -18.04
C VAL A 74 1.67 -14.23 -18.25
N ARG A 75 1.83 -14.70 -19.49
CA ARG A 75 2.94 -15.56 -19.90
C ARG A 75 4.07 -14.70 -20.46
N CYS A 76 5.26 -14.84 -19.89
CA CYS A 76 6.46 -14.12 -20.27
C CYS A 76 7.47 -15.08 -20.90
N ALA A 77 7.82 -14.87 -22.17
CA ALA A 77 8.75 -15.68 -22.94
C ALA A 77 10.22 -15.43 -22.58
N SER A 78 10.52 -14.33 -21.89
CA SER A 78 11.88 -13.96 -21.48
C SER A 78 11.93 -13.36 -20.08
N ALA A 79 13.12 -13.34 -19.49
CA ALA A 79 13.35 -12.64 -18.23
C ALA A 79 13.16 -11.11 -18.37
N GLY A 80 13.30 -10.56 -19.58
CA GLY A 80 12.99 -9.16 -19.86
C GLY A 80 11.49 -8.89 -19.73
N GLU A 81 10.67 -9.72 -20.38
CA GLU A 81 9.21 -9.64 -20.28
C GLU A 81 8.71 -9.84 -18.85
N LEU A 82 9.31 -10.76 -18.08
CA LEU A 82 8.98 -10.94 -16.66
C LEU A 82 9.23 -9.67 -15.85
N ARG A 83 10.36 -8.97 -16.09
CA ARG A 83 10.65 -7.71 -15.41
C ARG A 83 9.67 -6.62 -15.82
N THR A 84 9.33 -6.54 -17.10
CA THR A 84 8.28 -5.62 -17.59
C THR A 84 6.94 -5.93 -16.92
N ALA A 85 6.52 -7.19 -16.85
CA ALA A 85 5.25 -7.57 -16.21
C ALA A 85 5.21 -7.14 -14.73
N ILE A 86 6.30 -7.34 -14.00
CA ILE A 86 6.43 -6.89 -12.61
C ILE A 86 6.35 -5.35 -12.52
N ASP A 87 7.00 -4.63 -13.44
CA ASP A 87 6.98 -3.16 -13.45
C ASP A 87 5.61 -2.58 -13.81
N GLU A 88 4.86 -3.22 -14.72
CA GLU A 88 3.49 -2.80 -15.05
C GLU A 88 2.54 -2.97 -13.86
N VAL A 89 2.73 -4.01 -13.04
CA VAL A 89 1.94 -4.24 -11.82
C VAL A 89 2.40 -3.35 -10.66
N TYR A 90 3.71 -3.31 -10.41
CA TYR A 90 4.32 -2.57 -9.32
C TYR A 90 5.48 -1.68 -9.80
N PRO A 91 5.19 -0.49 -10.34
CA PRO A 91 6.20 0.38 -10.96
C PRO A 91 7.40 0.67 -10.05
N LEU A 92 8.61 0.44 -10.54
CA LEU A 92 9.89 0.60 -9.84
C LEU A 92 10.14 -0.38 -8.69
N ALA A 93 9.33 -1.43 -8.48
CA ALA A 93 9.51 -2.35 -7.37
C ALA A 93 10.88 -3.05 -7.40
N LEU A 94 11.26 -3.62 -8.54
CA LEU A 94 12.56 -4.30 -8.71
C LEU A 94 13.72 -3.33 -8.49
N GLN A 95 13.61 -2.10 -9.01
CA GLN A 95 14.62 -1.07 -8.82
C GLN A 95 14.78 -0.71 -7.34
N HIS A 96 13.68 -0.44 -6.63
CA HIS A 96 13.76 -0.07 -5.21
C HIS A 96 14.28 -1.22 -4.34
N ILE A 97 13.89 -2.47 -4.62
CA ILE A 97 14.43 -3.66 -3.93
C ILE A 97 15.93 -3.73 -4.14
N SER A 98 16.37 -3.67 -5.40
CA SER A 98 17.78 -3.75 -5.76
C SER A 98 18.61 -2.62 -5.13
N GLN A 99 18.06 -1.41 -5.09
CA GLN A 99 18.70 -0.26 -4.44
C GLN A 99 18.79 -0.43 -2.92
N HIS A 100 17.74 -0.95 -2.29
CA HIS A 100 17.75 -1.26 -0.86
C HIS A 100 18.78 -2.32 -0.51
N GLU A 101 18.85 -3.40 -1.28
CA GLU A 101 19.83 -4.49 -1.09
C GLU A 101 21.28 -4.00 -1.20
N ARG A 102 21.56 -2.99 -2.04
CA ARG A 102 22.88 -2.36 -2.17
C ARG A 102 23.15 -1.26 -1.14
N GLY A 103 22.14 -0.86 -0.36
CA GLY A 103 22.25 0.27 0.57
C GLY A 103 22.32 1.64 -0.12
N ASP A 104 21.88 1.76 -1.38
CA ASP A 104 21.90 3.01 -2.15
C ASP A 104 20.49 3.63 -2.35
N LEU A 105 19.45 3.02 -1.76
CA LEU A 105 18.09 3.55 -1.82
C LEU A 105 18.00 4.92 -1.15
N ARG A 106 17.73 5.94 -1.96
CA ARG A 106 17.44 7.29 -1.45
C ARG A 106 16.07 7.33 -0.79
N VAL A 107 16.05 7.51 0.52
CA VAL A 107 14.83 7.63 1.32
C VAL A 107 14.56 9.10 1.66
N VAL A 108 13.30 9.51 1.61
CA VAL A 108 12.84 10.86 1.96
C VAL A 108 11.83 10.75 3.10
N ALA A 109 12.07 11.46 4.21
CA ALA A 109 11.18 11.46 5.35
C ALA A 109 9.79 12.02 4.98
N LEU A 110 8.73 11.49 5.60
CA LEU A 110 7.36 11.97 5.37
C LEU A 110 7.24 13.48 5.61
N ASP A 111 7.86 13.98 6.67
CA ASP A 111 7.86 15.39 7.02
C ASP A 111 8.40 16.26 5.89
N ASP A 112 9.53 15.89 5.30
CA ASP A 112 10.12 16.60 4.17
C ASP A 112 9.19 16.60 2.95
N VAL A 113 8.50 15.49 2.68
CA VAL A 113 7.53 15.40 1.59
C VAL A 113 6.36 16.35 1.84
N LEU A 114 5.81 16.35 3.05
CA LEU A 114 4.67 17.20 3.41
C LEU A 114 5.03 18.69 3.37
N GLN A 115 6.23 19.08 3.81
CA GLN A 115 6.70 20.47 3.78
C GLN A 115 6.92 21.02 2.36
N ARG A 116 7.18 20.15 1.37
CA ARG A 116 7.34 20.56 -0.05
C ARG A 116 6.01 20.83 -0.76
N GLN A 117 4.88 20.44 -0.17
CA GLN A 117 3.59 20.56 -0.83
C GLN A 117 3.13 22.01 -0.93
N SER A 118 2.53 22.36 -2.06
CA SER A 118 2.02 23.70 -2.35
C SER A 118 0.54 23.70 -2.74
N GLY A 119 -0.06 24.89 -2.85
CA GLY A 119 -1.45 25.05 -3.26
C GLY A 119 -2.41 24.30 -2.33
N ARG A 120 -3.37 23.55 -2.90
CA ARG A 120 -4.40 22.83 -2.12
C ARG A 120 -3.84 21.80 -1.12
N TYR A 121 -2.59 21.37 -1.31
CA TYR A 121 -1.91 20.36 -0.49
C TYR A 121 -0.99 20.96 0.59
N ALA A 122 -0.77 22.28 0.60
CA ALA A 122 0.07 22.93 1.61
C ALA A 122 -0.43 22.69 3.05
N LEU A 123 -1.74 22.47 3.22
CA LEU A 123 -2.36 22.12 4.50
C LEU A 123 -1.80 20.82 5.11
N ALA A 124 -1.33 19.87 4.29
CA ALA A 124 -0.82 18.60 4.79
C ALA A 124 0.43 18.77 5.68
N ALA A 125 1.21 19.83 5.50
CA ALA A 125 2.34 20.17 6.35
C ALA A 125 1.94 20.43 7.81
N GLY A 126 0.71 20.92 8.03
CA GLY A 126 0.17 21.23 9.36
C GLY A 126 -0.35 20.03 10.14
N LEU A 127 -0.44 18.84 9.53
CA LEU A 127 -0.91 17.63 10.21
C LEU A 127 -0.01 17.29 11.39
N SER A 128 -0.59 17.05 12.56
CA SER A 128 0.18 16.71 13.77
C SER A 128 0.95 15.38 13.61
N GLY A 129 1.98 15.15 14.44
CA GLY A 129 2.71 13.87 14.45
C GLY A 129 1.77 12.66 14.67
N LYS A 130 0.82 12.79 15.61
CA LYS A 130 -0.21 11.77 15.86
C LYS A 130 -1.10 11.54 14.62
N GLY A 131 -1.44 12.62 13.91
CA GLY A 131 -2.17 12.58 12.65
C GLY A 131 -1.40 11.84 11.56
N ARG A 132 -0.12 12.19 11.36
CA ARG A 132 0.77 11.53 10.39
C ARG A 132 0.86 10.03 10.65
N GLU A 133 1.09 9.62 11.91
CA GLU A 133 1.11 8.22 12.28
C GLU A 133 -0.22 7.50 12.00
N ALA A 134 -1.35 8.11 12.36
CA ALA A 134 -2.67 7.55 12.10
C ALA A 134 -2.95 7.40 10.59
N ALA A 135 -2.56 8.39 9.78
CA ALA A 135 -2.68 8.34 8.33
C ALA A 135 -1.81 7.23 7.72
N CYS A 136 -0.56 7.08 8.20
CA CYS A 136 0.30 5.98 7.79
C CYS A 136 -0.31 4.62 8.15
N ARG A 137 -0.79 4.45 9.39
CA ARG A 137 -1.44 3.19 9.81
C ARG A 137 -2.68 2.88 8.99
N ALA A 138 -3.51 3.89 8.70
CA ALA A 138 -4.73 3.72 7.92
C ALA A 138 -4.46 3.33 6.46
N LEU A 139 -3.47 3.95 5.80
CA LEU A 139 -3.24 3.75 4.38
C LEU A 139 -2.14 2.71 4.10
N CYS A 140 -0.97 2.82 4.72
CA CYS A 140 0.18 1.99 4.38
C CYS A 140 0.00 0.51 4.75
N SER A 141 -0.84 0.20 5.75
CA SER A 141 -1.20 -1.19 6.08
C SER A 141 -1.98 -1.90 4.97
N ARG A 142 -2.59 -1.13 4.06
CA ARG A 142 -3.32 -1.62 2.88
C ARG A 142 -2.44 -1.65 1.63
N CYS A 143 -1.15 -1.36 1.76
CA CYS A 143 -0.18 -1.38 0.67
C CYS A 143 0.72 -2.63 0.76
N VAL A 144 1.15 -3.18 -0.37
CA VAL A 144 2.19 -4.21 -0.43
C VAL A 144 3.59 -3.65 -0.18
N ARG A 145 3.75 -2.33 -0.27
CA ARG A 145 5.03 -1.65 -0.03
C ARG A 145 5.17 -1.27 1.44
N THR A 146 6.39 -1.36 1.95
CA THR A 146 6.72 -0.98 3.33
C THR A 146 7.46 0.36 3.33
N PRO A 147 6.94 1.40 4.03
CA PRO A 147 7.61 2.68 4.24
C PRO A 147 9.05 2.52 4.74
N SER A 148 10.03 2.84 3.89
CA SER A 148 11.46 2.82 4.26
C SER A 148 11.87 4.06 5.04
N TRP A 149 11.03 5.10 5.03
CA TRP A 149 11.18 6.35 5.78
C TRP A 149 10.58 6.29 7.19
N GLN A 150 10.04 5.14 7.60
CA GLN A 150 9.67 4.89 9.00
C GLN A 150 10.81 4.16 9.72
N GLU A 151 10.89 4.36 11.03
CA GLU A 151 11.85 3.63 11.86
C GLU A 151 11.56 2.12 11.84
N GLY A 152 12.61 1.32 11.78
CA GLY A 152 12.52 -0.14 11.80
C GLY A 152 13.36 -0.81 10.72
N THR A 153 13.45 -2.14 10.81
CA THR A 153 14.07 -2.96 9.77
C THR A 153 12.99 -3.39 8.78
N LEU A 154 13.25 -3.22 7.48
CA LEU A 154 12.36 -3.72 6.45
C LEU A 154 12.39 -5.26 6.44
N PRO A 155 11.22 -5.93 6.36
CA PRO A 155 11.19 -7.37 6.12
C PRO A 155 11.95 -7.73 4.84
N GLU A 156 12.60 -8.89 4.82
CA GLU A 156 13.41 -9.33 3.68
C GLU A 156 12.61 -9.44 2.36
N GLU A 157 11.30 -9.68 2.45
CA GLU A 157 10.39 -9.81 1.30
C GLU A 157 9.62 -8.52 1.00
N ALA A 158 9.94 -7.43 1.69
CA ALA A 158 9.23 -6.17 1.50
C ALA A 158 9.62 -5.48 0.19
N ILE A 159 8.63 -4.82 -0.43
CA ILE A 159 8.88 -3.83 -1.47
C ILE A 159 9.13 -2.48 -0.76
N PRO A 160 10.36 -1.92 -0.78
CA PRO A 160 10.63 -0.66 -0.12
C PRO A 160 9.85 0.50 -0.74
N CYS A 161 9.33 1.36 0.12
CA CYS A 161 8.64 2.60 -0.22
C CYS A 161 9.52 3.78 0.23
N PRO A 162 10.38 4.33 -0.67
CA PRO A 162 11.39 5.31 -0.30
C PRO A 162 10.83 6.71 -0.02
N GLU A 163 9.62 7.01 -0.47
CA GLU A 163 8.99 8.33 -0.34
C GLU A 163 7.46 8.19 -0.25
N ALA A 164 6.78 9.12 0.41
CA ALA A 164 5.33 9.10 0.53
C ALA A 164 4.64 9.32 -0.83
N CYS A 165 3.67 8.47 -1.17
CA CYS A 165 2.93 8.58 -2.42
C CYS A 165 1.92 9.73 -2.40
N SER A 166 1.48 10.18 -3.58
CA SER A 166 0.44 11.21 -3.74
C SER A 166 -0.87 10.88 -3.02
N VAL A 167 -1.21 9.59 -2.90
CA VAL A 167 -2.41 9.12 -2.20
C VAL A 167 -2.28 9.33 -0.68
N LEU A 168 -1.10 9.10 -0.10
CA LEU A 168 -0.85 9.40 1.31
C LEU A 168 -0.82 10.92 1.55
N ILE A 169 -0.24 11.71 0.65
CA ILE A 169 -0.28 13.18 0.73
C ILE A 169 -1.72 13.70 0.73
N ALA A 170 -2.58 13.15 -0.14
CA ALA A 170 -4.00 13.49 -0.17
C ALA A 170 -4.72 13.12 1.13
N LEU A 171 -4.44 11.95 1.71
CA LEU A 171 -4.98 11.59 3.01
C LEU A 171 -4.51 12.54 4.11
N CYS A 172 -3.21 12.86 4.15
CA CYS A 172 -2.66 13.80 5.14
C CYS A 172 -3.29 15.19 5.04
N ARG A 173 -3.62 15.63 3.82
CA ARG A 173 -4.33 16.89 3.58
C ARG A 173 -5.75 16.87 4.17
N GLU A 174 -6.52 15.81 3.94
CA GLU A 174 -7.85 15.69 4.56
C GLU A 174 -7.77 15.55 6.08
N ALA A 175 -6.82 14.74 6.56
CA ALA A 175 -6.57 14.53 7.98
C ALA A 175 -6.27 15.84 8.72
N ALA A 176 -5.51 16.76 8.11
CA ALA A 176 -5.21 18.06 8.71
C ALA A 176 -6.48 18.92 8.90
N LEU A 177 -7.45 18.80 7.99
CA LEU A 177 -8.77 19.44 8.15
C LEU A 177 -9.58 18.78 9.26
N TRP A 178 -9.56 17.44 9.31
CA TRP A 178 -10.30 16.69 10.32
C TRP A 178 -9.76 16.90 11.75
N GLU A 179 -8.46 17.12 11.95
CA GLU A 179 -7.91 17.45 13.28
C GLU A 179 -8.54 18.72 13.86
N SER A 180 -8.86 19.70 13.00
CA SER A 180 -9.50 20.96 13.41
C SER A 180 -11.02 20.83 13.55
N SER A 181 -11.64 20.01 12.69
CA SER A 181 -13.09 19.79 12.66
C SER A 181 -13.37 18.31 12.38
N PRO A 182 -13.38 17.45 13.42
CA PRO A 182 -13.53 16.01 13.25
C PRO A 182 -14.90 15.68 12.65
N PRO A 183 -14.96 15.00 11.50
CA PRO A 183 -16.23 14.62 10.92
C PRO A 183 -16.79 13.38 11.63
N ALA A 184 -18.11 13.16 11.55
CA ALA A 184 -18.71 11.96 12.12
C ALA A 184 -18.18 10.68 11.42
N PRO A 185 -17.92 9.60 12.18
CA PRO A 185 -17.61 8.31 11.60
C PRO A 185 -18.83 7.71 10.91
N SER A 186 -18.60 6.77 9.99
CA SER A 186 -19.66 6.05 9.28
C SER A 186 -19.25 4.59 9.05
N PRO A 187 -20.20 3.65 8.93
CA PRO A 187 -19.87 2.27 8.57
C PRO A 187 -19.10 2.22 7.23
N ALA A 188 -18.08 1.37 7.17
CA ALA A 188 -17.31 1.16 5.95
C ALA A 188 -18.21 0.72 4.79
N ASN A 189 -18.09 1.39 3.66
CA ASN A 189 -18.78 1.04 2.42
C ASN A 189 -17.75 0.56 1.39
N PRO A 190 -17.66 -0.75 1.13
CA PRO A 190 -16.67 -1.33 0.25
C PRO A 190 -16.89 -0.99 -1.22
N THR A 191 -17.96 -0.26 -1.59
CA THR A 191 -18.20 0.20 -2.96
C THR A 191 -17.54 1.55 -3.27
N LEU A 192 -17.08 2.29 -2.25
CA LEU A 192 -16.44 3.59 -2.44
C LEU A 192 -15.04 3.44 -3.07
N PRO A 193 -14.60 4.35 -3.94
CA PRO A 193 -13.23 4.41 -4.43
C PRO A 193 -12.20 4.53 -3.31
N PHE A 194 -11.07 3.82 -3.46
CA PHE A 194 -10.00 3.72 -2.45
C PHE A 194 -9.55 5.07 -1.89
N ALA A 195 -9.34 6.06 -2.76
CA ALA A 195 -8.80 7.38 -2.40
C ALA A 195 -9.85 8.50 -2.32
N GLN A 196 -11.15 8.18 -2.21
CA GLN A 196 -12.22 9.17 -2.02
C GLN A 196 -12.40 9.47 -0.52
N PHE A 197 -11.40 10.09 0.09
CA PHE A 197 -11.31 10.25 1.55
C PHE A 197 -12.38 11.18 2.14
N GLU A 198 -12.97 12.07 1.36
CA GLU A 198 -14.02 12.99 1.79
C GLU A 198 -15.36 12.28 2.00
N ALA A 199 -15.56 11.10 1.39
CA ALA A 199 -16.81 10.36 1.48
C ALA A 199 -16.94 9.60 2.83
N PRO A 200 -18.02 9.83 3.59
CA PRO A 200 -18.34 8.99 4.75
C PRO A 200 -18.45 7.52 4.36
N GLY A 201 -17.81 6.65 5.13
CA GLY A 201 -17.73 5.21 4.87
C GLY A 201 -16.53 4.79 4.02
N ASN A 202 -15.70 5.72 3.52
CA ASN A 202 -14.44 5.34 2.87
C ASN A 202 -13.53 4.63 3.90
N GLU A 203 -13.07 3.43 3.58
CA GLU A 203 -12.38 2.58 4.55
C GLU A 203 -11.10 3.20 5.14
N VAL A 204 -10.35 3.96 4.34
CA VAL A 204 -9.12 4.63 4.78
C VAL A 204 -9.45 5.82 5.69
N ARG A 205 -10.48 6.59 5.34
CA ARG A 205 -11.03 7.65 6.19
C ARG A 205 -11.47 7.09 7.53
N GLU A 206 -12.33 6.07 7.55
CA GLU A 206 -12.85 5.51 8.80
C GLU A 206 -11.73 4.90 9.66
N ALA A 207 -10.76 4.23 9.05
CA ALA A 207 -9.60 3.72 9.75
C ALA A 207 -8.75 4.84 10.36
N TYR A 208 -8.57 5.96 9.66
CA TYR A 208 -7.90 7.14 10.21
C TYR A 208 -8.66 7.70 11.41
N LEU A 209 -9.97 7.93 11.27
CA LEU A 209 -10.79 8.52 12.34
C LEU A 209 -10.77 7.64 13.59
N ALA A 210 -10.89 6.32 13.42
CA ALA A 210 -10.76 5.37 14.51
C ALA A 210 -9.35 5.42 15.14
N ALA A 211 -8.28 5.43 14.34
CA ALA A 211 -6.92 5.45 14.88
C ALA A 211 -6.52 6.77 15.54
N HIS A 212 -7.10 7.90 15.11
CA HIS A 212 -6.73 9.22 15.60
C HIS A 212 -7.65 9.72 16.74
N PHE A 213 -8.96 9.54 16.61
CA PHE A 213 -9.96 10.10 17.54
C PHE A 213 -10.55 9.08 18.53
N ALA A 214 -10.29 7.78 18.39
CA ALA A 214 -10.71 6.84 19.43
C ALA A 214 -10.08 7.21 20.78
N ALA A 215 -10.87 7.13 21.84
CA ALA A 215 -10.37 7.28 23.19
C ALA A 215 -9.28 6.22 23.46
N PRO A 216 -8.21 6.55 24.21
CA PRO A 216 -7.29 5.52 24.66
C PRO A 216 -8.08 4.45 25.45
N PRO A 217 -7.65 3.18 25.41
CA PRO A 217 -8.29 2.15 26.23
C PRO A 217 -8.34 2.61 27.69
N PRO A 218 -9.42 2.29 28.44
CA PRO A 218 -9.48 2.67 29.85
C PRO A 218 -8.22 2.12 30.55
N GLY A 219 -7.50 3.00 31.24
CA GLY A 219 -6.31 2.62 32.00
C GLY A 219 -6.64 1.54 33.02
N PRO A 220 -5.63 0.80 33.53
CA PRO A 220 -5.86 -0.25 34.51
C PRO A 220 -6.66 0.30 35.69
N VAL A 221 -7.78 -0.38 36.01
CA VAL A 221 -8.62 -0.05 37.16
C VAL A 221 -7.75 -0.14 38.42
N GLN A 222 -7.36 1.00 38.97
CA GLN A 222 -6.68 1.04 40.26
C GLN A 222 -7.71 0.62 41.33
N HIS A 223 -7.67 -0.65 41.72
CA HIS A 223 -8.41 -1.12 42.88
C HIS A 223 -7.89 -0.38 44.12
N ARG A 224 -8.65 0.64 44.53
CA ARG A 224 -8.43 1.35 45.79
C ARG A 224 -8.66 0.33 46.92
N PRO A 225 -7.65 0.01 47.75
CA PRO A 225 -7.85 -0.97 48.81
C PRO A 225 -8.92 -0.46 49.78
N ALA A 226 -9.85 -1.36 50.11
CA ALA A 226 -10.91 -1.07 51.07
C ALA A 226 -10.28 -0.59 52.38
N ARG A 227 -10.68 0.59 52.84
CA ARG A 227 -10.30 1.10 54.16
C ARG A 227 -10.84 0.12 55.20
N ARG A 228 -9.94 -0.65 55.82
CA ARG A 228 -10.26 -1.44 57.01
C ARG A 228 -10.65 -0.44 58.10
N ARG A 229 -11.90 -0.56 58.58
CA ARG A 229 -12.37 0.10 59.80
C ARG A 229 -11.91 -0.70 61.00
#